data_AF-A0A2P6V4Q0-F1
#
_entry.id   AF-A0A2P6V4Q0-F1
#
_cell.length_a   1.000
_cell.length_b   1.000
_cell.length_c   1.000
_cell.angle_alpha   90.00
_cell.angle_beta   90.00
_cell.angle_gamma   90.00
#
_symmetry.space_group_name_H-M   'P 1'
#
loop_
_entity.id
_entity.type
_entity.pdbx_description
1 polymer ?
#
loop_
_entity_poly.entity_id
_entity_poly.type
_entity_poly.pdbx_seq_one_letter_code
_entity_poly.pdbx_strand_id
1 'polypeptide(L)'
;MRAGATGQAAKVQAGLIALQIVFGVAIPAVTSTVLDKGSTQCYLNLTPGRVCDFAYVTSGFSLFFSLLLAAGAVGTLRQGPAGFLAPIWGSLGLFAAFWWLVAAITFMQRSKQADGKGLPEGSARDAVVALSWIQAILFFFSFLLVVYDRYAYRQYRLRRDSTRSMLDMEQAAQFKEHYVVTQVGSTPVA
;
A
#
# COMPACT_ATOMS: atom_id res chain seq x y z
N MET A 1 -19.16 18.45 -6.30
CA MET A 1 -18.22 17.80 -5.36
C MET A 1 -17.88 16.41 -5.89
N ARG A 2 -16.61 16.11 -6.24
CA ARG A 2 -16.18 14.76 -6.66
C ARG A 2 -15.94 13.90 -5.42
N ALA A 3 -17.00 13.35 -4.84
CA ALA A 3 -16.94 12.40 -3.72
C ALA A 3 -16.47 10.98 -4.15
N GLY A 4 -16.03 10.79 -5.40
CA GLY A 4 -15.73 9.47 -5.98
C GLY A 4 -14.27 9.01 -5.91
N ALA A 5 -13.30 9.92 -5.75
CA ALA A 5 -11.88 9.58 -5.95
C ALA A 5 -11.23 8.88 -4.74
N THR A 6 -11.66 9.19 -3.52
CA THR A 6 -11.06 8.73 -2.26
C THR A 6 -11.45 7.27 -1.93
N GLY A 7 -12.73 6.95 -2.06
CA GLY A 7 -13.22 5.57 -1.93
C GLY A 7 -12.64 4.62 -3.00
N GLN A 8 -12.19 5.16 -4.13
CA GLN A 8 -11.58 4.35 -5.19
C GLN A 8 -10.17 3.88 -4.81
N ALA A 9 -9.35 4.72 -4.18
CA ALA A 9 -8.02 4.35 -3.72
C ALA A 9 -8.09 3.18 -2.72
N ALA A 10 -8.97 3.26 -1.71
CA ALA A 10 -9.12 2.19 -0.73
C ALA A 10 -9.64 0.87 -1.33
N LYS A 11 -10.51 0.92 -2.36
CA LYS A 11 -10.96 -0.27 -3.09
C LYS A 11 -9.83 -0.92 -3.90
N VAL A 12 -9.04 -0.10 -4.61
CA VAL A 12 -7.87 -0.59 -5.35
C VAL A 12 -6.85 -1.19 -4.39
N GLN A 13 -6.62 -0.53 -3.24
CA GLN A 13 -5.75 -1.04 -2.18
C GLN A 13 -6.23 -2.41 -1.67
N ALA A 14 -7.54 -2.59 -1.44
CA ALA A 14 -8.09 -3.89 -1.05
C ALA A 14 -7.86 -4.98 -2.10
N GLY A 15 -7.98 -4.65 -3.40
CA GLY A 15 -7.67 -5.56 -4.50
C GLY A 15 -6.19 -5.97 -4.54
N LEU A 16 -5.28 -5.01 -4.35
CA LEU A 16 -3.84 -5.28 -4.25
C LEU A 16 -3.52 -6.18 -3.06
N ILE A 17 -4.14 -5.94 -1.91
CA ILE A 17 -3.94 -6.75 -0.70
C ILE A 17 -4.44 -8.17 -0.89
N ALA A 18 -5.61 -8.37 -1.51
CA ALA A 18 -6.12 -9.70 -1.81
C ALA A 18 -5.11 -10.49 -2.67
N LEU A 19 -4.53 -9.85 -3.68
CA LEU A 19 -3.53 -10.46 -4.53
C LEU A 19 -2.22 -10.75 -3.77
N GLN A 20 -1.79 -9.86 -2.88
CA GLN A 20 -0.63 -10.10 -2.00
C GLN A 20 -0.83 -11.31 -1.09
N ILE A 21 -2.05 -11.52 -0.56
CA ILE A 21 -2.37 -12.69 0.27
C ILE A 21 -2.30 -13.96 -0.56
N VAL A 22 -2.91 -13.96 -1.76
CA VAL A 22 -2.88 -15.11 -2.67
C VAL A 22 -1.44 -15.54 -2.96
N PHE A 23 -0.57 -14.59 -3.33
CA PHE A 23 0.83 -14.91 -3.61
C PHE A 23 1.64 -15.22 -2.35
N GLY A 24 1.33 -14.59 -1.23
CA GLY A 24 1.90 -14.92 0.08
C GLY A 24 1.61 -16.36 0.54
N VAL A 25 0.53 -16.97 0.03
CA VAL A 25 0.21 -18.40 0.25
C VAL A 25 0.76 -19.29 -0.86
N ALA A 26 0.72 -18.83 -2.12
CA ALA A 26 1.19 -19.62 -3.26
C ALA A 26 2.69 -19.93 -3.20
N ILE A 27 3.53 -18.95 -2.83
CA ILE A 27 4.98 -19.12 -2.73
C ILE A 27 5.37 -20.24 -1.75
N PRO A 28 4.94 -20.21 -0.47
CA PRO A 28 5.29 -21.26 0.47
C PRO A 28 4.63 -22.60 0.11
N ALA A 29 3.45 -22.61 -0.53
CA ALA A 29 2.83 -23.85 -1.01
C ALA A 29 3.63 -24.52 -2.13
N VAL A 30 4.09 -23.77 -3.13
CA VAL A 30 4.97 -24.30 -4.19
C VAL A 30 6.31 -24.75 -3.59
N THR A 31 6.83 -23.97 -2.63
CA THR A 31 8.07 -24.31 -1.94
C THR A 31 7.94 -25.64 -1.18
N SER A 32 6.87 -25.82 -0.40
CA SER A 32 6.68 -27.02 0.42
C SER A 32 6.30 -28.28 -0.35
N THR A 33 5.56 -28.14 -1.46
CA THR A 33 5.06 -29.29 -2.21
C THR A 33 6.03 -29.79 -3.28
N VAL A 34 6.81 -28.89 -3.89
CA VAL A 34 7.67 -29.23 -5.03
C VAL A 34 9.15 -29.15 -4.69
N LEU A 35 9.55 -28.11 -3.95
CA LEU A 35 10.96 -27.77 -3.76
C LEU A 35 11.55 -28.31 -2.45
N ASP A 36 10.72 -28.59 -1.45
CA ASP A 36 11.09 -29.12 -0.14
C ASP A 36 10.63 -30.57 0.00
N LYS A 37 11.38 -31.51 -0.59
CA LYS A 37 11.05 -32.96 -0.57
C LYS A 37 11.51 -33.67 0.72
N GLY A 38 11.80 -32.91 1.79
CA GLY A 38 12.23 -33.45 3.10
C GLY A 38 13.48 -32.77 3.66
N SER A 39 13.73 -33.01 4.96
CA SER A 39 14.57 -32.19 5.87
C SER A 39 16.02 -31.90 5.47
N THR A 40 16.53 -32.46 4.38
CA THR A 40 17.91 -32.25 3.91
C THR A 40 18.03 -31.70 2.50
N GLN A 41 16.96 -31.61 1.71
CA GLN A 41 17.04 -31.15 0.31
C GLN A 41 16.00 -30.08 0.00
N CYS A 42 16.47 -28.82 -0.03
CA CYS A 42 15.72 -27.69 -0.55
C CYS A 42 16.21 -27.41 -1.98
N TYR A 43 15.43 -27.72 -3.01
CA TYR A 43 15.83 -27.52 -4.41
C TYR A 43 15.94 -26.05 -4.83
N LEU A 44 15.64 -25.10 -3.94
CA LEU A 44 15.92 -23.69 -4.18
C LEU A 44 17.40 -23.32 -3.94
N ASN A 45 18.20 -24.18 -3.33
CA ASN A 45 19.61 -23.92 -3.03
C ASN A 45 20.48 -25.19 -3.08
N LEU A 46 21.78 -25.01 -3.25
CA LEU A 46 22.78 -26.08 -3.26
C LEU A 46 23.11 -26.60 -1.85
N THR A 47 22.99 -25.76 -0.84
CA THR A 47 23.29 -26.11 0.56
C THR A 47 21.99 -26.46 1.30
N PRO A 48 21.99 -27.54 2.12
CA PRO A 48 20.80 -28.01 2.82
C PRO A 48 20.13 -26.93 3.69
N GLY A 49 18.79 -26.92 3.65
CA GLY A 49 17.87 -26.30 4.63
C GLY A 49 17.58 -24.80 4.49
N ARG A 50 18.60 -23.95 4.47
CA ARG A 50 18.42 -22.54 4.90
C ARG A 50 17.55 -21.64 4.00
N VAL A 51 17.41 -21.96 2.72
CA VAL A 51 16.73 -21.05 1.78
C VAL A 51 15.23 -21.30 1.71
N CYS A 52 14.77 -22.54 1.88
CA CYS A 52 13.34 -22.85 1.99
C CYS A 52 12.78 -22.28 3.30
N ASP A 53 13.53 -22.40 4.40
CA ASP A 53 13.21 -21.73 5.67
C ASP A 53 13.03 -20.22 5.50
N PHE A 54 13.94 -19.58 4.77
CA PHE A 54 13.85 -18.16 4.46
C PHE A 54 12.61 -17.81 3.63
N ALA A 55 12.20 -18.67 2.69
CA ALA A 55 10.95 -18.51 1.94
C ALA A 55 9.71 -18.61 2.84
N TYR A 56 9.68 -19.55 3.78
CA TYR A 56 8.57 -19.68 4.73
C TYR A 56 8.48 -18.46 5.67
N VAL A 57 9.60 -18.03 6.23
CA VAL A 57 9.66 -16.85 7.11
C VAL A 57 9.23 -15.59 6.35
N THR A 58 9.75 -15.39 5.15
CA THR A 58 9.39 -14.25 4.28
C THR A 58 7.90 -14.23 3.97
N SER A 59 7.31 -15.40 3.69
CA SER A 59 5.89 -15.53 3.41
C SER A 59 5.03 -15.24 4.64
N GLY A 60 5.46 -15.68 5.83
CA GLY A 60 4.80 -15.35 7.10
C GLY A 60 4.79 -13.84 7.38
N PHE A 61 5.94 -13.17 7.23
CA PHE A 61 6.02 -11.71 7.32
C PHE A 61 5.14 -11.02 6.28
N SER A 62 5.12 -11.53 5.04
CA SER A 62 4.27 -10.98 3.99
C SER A 62 2.80 -11.01 4.36
N LEU A 63 2.29 -12.15 4.85
CA LEU A 63 0.90 -12.28 5.26
C LEU A 63 0.57 -11.32 6.41
N PHE A 64 1.47 -11.18 7.38
CA PHE A 64 1.32 -10.20 8.46
C PHE A 64 1.20 -8.77 7.93
N PHE A 65 2.09 -8.33 7.03
CA PHE A 65 2.01 -7.00 6.44
C PHE A 65 0.75 -6.79 5.60
N SER A 66 0.34 -7.79 4.81
CA SER A 66 -0.90 -7.72 4.04
C SER A 66 -2.13 -7.59 4.95
N LEU A 67 -2.16 -8.28 6.09
CA LEU A 67 -3.25 -8.15 7.07
C LEU A 67 -3.27 -6.77 7.74
N LEU A 68 -2.10 -6.21 8.06
CA LEU A 68 -2.02 -4.83 8.57
C LEU A 68 -2.54 -3.82 7.55
N LEU A 69 -2.13 -3.95 6.28
CA LEU A 69 -2.64 -3.12 5.19
C LEU A 69 -4.16 -3.31 4.99
N ALA A 70 -4.67 -4.55 5.14
CA ALA A 70 -6.10 -4.85 5.07
C ALA A 70 -6.87 -4.10 6.16
N ALA A 71 -6.39 -4.15 7.41
CA ALA A 71 -6.99 -3.43 8.52
C ALA A 71 -7.03 -1.91 8.26
N GLY A 72 -5.94 -1.36 7.71
CA GLY A 72 -5.88 0.03 7.27
C GLY A 72 -6.92 0.38 6.19
N ALA A 73 -6.99 -0.42 5.14
CA ALA A 73 -7.93 -0.21 4.04
C ALA A 73 -9.39 -0.30 4.50
N VAL A 74 -9.73 -1.30 5.33
CA VAL A 74 -11.08 -1.45 5.92
C VAL A 74 -11.41 -0.26 6.82
N GLY A 75 -10.45 0.19 7.63
CA GLY A 75 -10.61 1.39 8.47
C GLY A 75 -10.95 2.63 7.64
N THR A 76 -10.23 2.85 6.53
CA THR A 76 -10.50 3.97 5.62
C THR A 76 -11.85 3.84 4.92
N LEU A 77 -12.25 2.65 4.47
CA LEU A 77 -13.57 2.43 3.85
C LEU A 77 -14.73 2.71 4.81
N ARG A 78 -14.57 2.42 6.11
CA ARG A 78 -15.59 2.71 7.14
C ARG A 78 -15.77 4.20 7.42
N GLN A 79 -14.77 5.05 7.14
CA GLN A 79 -14.86 6.50 7.31
C GLN A 79 -15.67 7.20 6.20
N GLY A 80 -16.13 6.45 5.18
CA GLY A 80 -16.97 6.98 4.12
C GLY A 80 -16.22 7.84 3.09
N PRO A 81 -16.91 8.72 2.35
CA PRO A 81 -16.35 9.44 1.19
C PRO A 81 -15.21 10.40 1.50
N ALA A 82 -15.00 10.76 2.77
CA ALA A 82 -13.93 11.64 3.22
C ALA A 82 -12.71 10.89 3.79
N GLY A 83 -12.75 9.55 3.81
CA GLY A 83 -11.65 8.73 4.31
C GLY A 83 -10.43 8.78 3.39
N PHE A 84 -9.27 9.04 3.98
CA PHE A 84 -7.96 8.96 3.32
C PHE A 84 -7.10 7.91 4.03
N LEU A 85 -6.18 7.30 3.29
CA LEU A 85 -5.23 6.34 3.83
C LEU A 85 -4.23 7.05 4.75
N ALA A 86 -4.03 6.47 5.94
CA ALA A 86 -3.02 6.98 6.86
C ALA A 86 -1.60 6.76 6.28
N PRO A 87 -0.66 7.69 6.51
CA PRO A 87 0.69 7.62 5.95
C PRO A 87 1.49 6.41 6.43
N ILE A 88 1.19 5.89 7.63
CA ILE A 88 1.84 4.70 8.18
C ILE A 88 1.69 3.47 7.29
N TRP A 89 0.57 3.34 6.58
CA TRP A 89 0.33 2.24 5.64
C TRP A 89 1.27 2.32 4.43
N GLY A 90 1.66 3.52 4.01
CA GLY A 90 2.66 3.72 2.96
C GLY A 90 4.03 3.23 3.40
N SER A 91 4.46 3.61 4.61
CA SER A 91 5.75 3.15 5.16
C SER A 91 5.80 1.62 5.32
N LEU A 92 4.70 1.01 5.76
CA LEU A 92 4.58 -0.46 5.85
C LEU A 92 4.66 -1.10 4.47
N GLY A 93 3.94 -0.58 3.48
CA GLY A 93 4.01 -1.06 2.10
C GLY A 93 5.41 -0.95 1.51
N LEU A 94 6.12 0.15 1.75
CA LEU A 94 7.49 0.35 1.28
C LEU A 94 8.48 -0.61 1.94
N PHE A 95 8.36 -0.81 3.27
CA PHE A 95 9.19 -1.77 3.99
C PHE A 95 8.98 -3.20 3.49
N ALA A 96 7.72 -3.60 3.30
CA ALA A 96 7.38 -4.91 2.75
C ALA A 96 7.88 -5.09 1.31
N ALA A 97 7.81 -4.05 0.48
CA ALA A 97 8.36 -4.06 -0.88
C ALA A 97 9.88 -4.26 -0.86
N PHE A 98 10.59 -3.54 0.02
CA PHE A 98 12.03 -3.70 0.20
C PHE A 98 12.39 -5.12 0.67
N TRP A 99 11.65 -5.66 1.63
CA TRP A 99 11.85 -7.03 2.10
C TRP A 99 11.70 -8.07 0.98
N TRP A 100 10.63 -7.94 0.18
CA TRP A 100 10.41 -8.83 -0.96
C TRP A 100 11.42 -8.64 -2.10
N LEU A 101 11.95 -7.43 -2.28
CA LEU A 101 13.05 -7.19 -3.22
C LEU A 101 14.30 -7.99 -2.81
N VAL A 102 14.67 -7.96 -1.53
CA VAL A 102 15.79 -8.75 -1.00
C VAL A 102 15.53 -10.25 -1.17
N ALA A 103 14.30 -10.70 -0.90
CA ALA A 103 13.91 -12.09 -1.10
C ALA A 103 14.00 -12.52 -2.57
N ALA A 104 13.47 -11.71 -3.49
CA ALA A 104 13.47 -12.00 -4.92
C ALA A 104 14.89 -12.08 -5.50
N ILE A 105 15.77 -11.15 -5.11
CA ILE A 105 17.19 -11.20 -5.49
C ILE A 105 17.85 -12.47 -4.95
N THR A 106 17.58 -12.82 -3.69
CA THR A 106 18.12 -14.02 -3.06
C THR A 106 17.66 -15.28 -3.80
N PHE A 107 16.36 -15.45 -4.04
CA PHE A 107 15.83 -16.60 -4.77
C PHE A 107 16.37 -16.68 -6.20
N MET A 108 16.47 -15.56 -6.90
CA MET A 108 17.04 -15.52 -8.25
C MET A 108 18.50 -15.99 -8.27
N GLN A 109 19.34 -15.52 -7.34
CA GLN A 109 20.74 -15.94 -7.27
C GLN A 109 20.88 -17.42 -6.92
N ARG A 110 20.07 -17.91 -5.98
CA ARG A 110 20.11 -19.30 -5.53
C ARG A 110 19.53 -20.26 -6.58
N SER A 111 18.50 -19.85 -7.31
CA SER A 111 17.97 -20.60 -8.45
C SER A 111 19.03 -20.79 -9.53
N LYS A 112 19.69 -19.70 -9.96
CA LYS A 112 20.76 -19.78 -10.97
C LYS A 112 21.89 -20.73 -10.57
N GLN A 113 22.25 -20.77 -9.29
CA GLN A 113 23.25 -21.71 -8.76
C GLN A 113 22.76 -23.16 -8.82
N ALA A 114 21.48 -23.40 -8.48
CA ALA A 114 20.84 -24.72 -8.56
C ALA A 114 20.72 -25.21 -10.02
N ASP A 115 20.31 -24.33 -10.94
CA ASP A 115 20.17 -24.63 -12.36
C ASP A 115 21.52 -24.94 -13.01
N GLY A 116 22.56 -24.16 -12.68
CA GLY A 116 23.93 -24.43 -13.15
C GLY A 116 24.52 -25.77 -12.66
N LYS A 117 23.89 -26.42 -11.68
CA LYS A 117 24.25 -27.75 -11.18
C LYS A 117 23.30 -28.85 -11.66
N GLY A 118 22.30 -28.53 -12.48
CA GLY A 118 21.36 -29.48 -13.03
C GLY A 118 20.39 -30.08 -12.02
N LEU A 119 20.07 -29.34 -10.93
CA LEU A 119 19.05 -29.80 -9.99
C LEU A 119 17.67 -29.92 -10.69
N PRO A 120 16.85 -30.92 -10.34
CA PRO A 120 15.51 -31.08 -10.91
C PRO A 120 14.58 -29.91 -10.51
N GLU A 121 13.41 -29.78 -11.14
CA GLU A 121 12.37 -28.77 -10.78
C GLU A 121 12.73 -27.30 -11.12
N GLY A 122 13.45 -27.05 -12.23
CA GLY A 122 13.79 -25.69 -12.68
C GLY A 122 12.57 -24.79 -12.87
N SER A 123 11.47 -25.33 -13.41
CA SER A 123 10.22 -24.58 -13.58
C SER A 123 9.61 -24.10 -12.27
N ALA A 124 9.68 -24.91 -11.21
CA ALA A 124 9.16 -24.54 -9.89
C ALA A 124 10.03 -23.47 -9.22
N ARG A 125 11.35 -23.52 -9.41
CA ARG A 125 12.24 -22.44 -8.96
C ARG A 125 11.95 -21.13 -9.67
N ASP A 126 11.84 -21.17 -11.00
CA ASP A 126 11.51 -19.99 -11.81
C ASP A 126 10.15 -19.39 -11.40
N ALA A 127 9.18 -20.24 -11.10
CA ALA A 127 7.89 -19.79 -10.57
C ALA A 127 8.03 -19.06 -9.23
N VAL A 128 8.78 -19.60 -8.26
CA VAL A 128 9.03 -18.92 -6.98
C VAL A 128 9.75 -17.58 -7.18
N VAL A 129 10.73 -17.52 -8.07
CA VAL A 129 11.42 -16.27 -8.42
C VAL A 129 10.45 -15.27 -9.02
N ALA A 130 9.66 -15.66 -10.02
CA ALA A 130 8.70 -14.77 -10.67
C ALA A 130 7.64 -14.26 -9.68
N LEU A 131 7.06 -15.14 -8.87
CA LEU A 131 6.07 -14.77 -7.85
C LEU A 131 6.65 -13.80 -6.80
N SER A 132 7.90 -13.99 -6.39
CA SER A 132 8.55 -13.09 -5.43
C SER A 132 8.76 -11.67 -5.99
N TRP A 133 9.07 -11.54 -7.29
CA TRP A 133 9.14 -10.25 -7.96
C TRP A 133 7.77 -9.57 -8.07
N ILE A 134 6.75 -10.33 -8.44
CA ILE A 134 5.37 -9.84 -8.49
C ILE A 134 4.97 -9.32 -7.10
N GLN A 135 5.30 -10.05 -6.04
CA GLN A 135 4.99 -9.65 -4.67
C GLN A 135 5.69 -8.34 -4.26
N ALA A 136 6.98 -8.17 -4.60
CA ALA A 136 7.70 -6.92 -4.38
C ALA A 136 7.01 -5.75 -5.09
N ILE A 137 6.59 -5.94 -6.34
CA ILE A 137 5.89 -4.95 -7.15
C ILE A 137 4.52 -4.59 -6.54
N LEU A 138 3.75 -5.57 -6.04
CA LEU A 138 2.44 -5.30 -5.44
C LEU A 138 2.53 -4.49 -4.14
N PHE A 139 3.52 -4.76 -3.29
CA PHE A 139 3.77 -3.93 -2.12
C PHE A 139 4.24 -2.53 -2.50
N PHE A 140 5.07 -2.42 -3.54
CA PHE A 140 5.47 -1.11 -4.05
C PHE A 140 4.29 -0.31 -4.60
N PHE A 141 3.38 -0.94 -5.34
CA PHE A 141 2.15 -0.28 -5.79
C PHE A 141 1.24 0.13 -4.63
N SER A 142 1.18 -0.66 -3.55
CA SER A 142 0.46 -0.26 -2.33
C SER A 142 1.05 1.02 -1.73
N PHE A 143 2.38 1.11 -1.67
CA PHE A 143 3.06 2.35 -1.25
C PHE A 143 2.72 3.53 -2.17
N LEU A 144 2.83 3.35 -3.49
CA LEU A 144 2.51 4.41 -4.46
C LEU A 144 1.06 4.87 -4.36
N LEU A 145 0.14 3.96 -4.10
CA LEU A 145 -1.27 4.28 -3.93
C LEU A 145 -1.50 5.14 -2.68
N VAL A 146 -0.83 4.84 -1.57
CA VAL A 146 -0.88 5.69 -0.37
C VAL A 146 -0.27 7.07 -0.67
N VAL A 147 0.88 7.14 -1.35
CA VAL A 147 1.49 8.43 -1.74
C VAL A 147 0.55 9.25 -2.62
N TYR A 148 -0.09 8.61 -3.60
CA TYR A 148 -1.07 9.25 -4.46
C TYR A 148 -2.28 9.76 -3.67
N ASP A 149 -2.85 8.96 -2.78
CA ASP A 149 -3.99 9.34 -1.95
C ASP A 149 -3.64 10.52 -1.02
N ARG A 150 -2.42 10.55 -0.48
CA ARG A 150 -1.91 11.67 0.33
C ARG A 150 -1.68 12.94 -0.48
N TYR A 151 -1.20 12.81 -1.72
CA TYR A 151 -1.10 13.94 -2.63
C TYR A 151 -2.48 14.51 -2.94
N ALA A 152 -3.46 13.65 -3.23
CA ALA A 152 -4.86 14.04 -3.44
C ALA A 152 -5.45 14.72 -2.20
N TYR A 153 -5.19 14.19 -1.00
CA TYR A 153 -5.59 14.81 0.28
C TYR A 153 -5.03 16.23 0.43
N ARG A 154 -3.74 16.41 0.16
CA ARG A 154 -3.09 17.73 0.27
C ARG A 154 -3.74 18.74 -0.68
N GLN A 155 -4.00 18.34 -1.93
CA GLN A 155 -4.68 19.18 -2.91
C GLN A 155 -6.11 19.53 -2.48
N TYR A 156 -6.85 18.55 -1.95
CA TYR A 156 -8.19 18.76 -1.42
C TYR A 156 -8.20 19.76 -0.26
N ARG A 157 -7.26 19.62 0.69
CA ARG A 157 -7.13 20.53 1.83
C ARG A 157 -6.84 21.97 1.39
N LEU A 158 -5.88 22.15 0.48
CA LEU A 158 -5.55 23.49 -0.03
C LEU A 158 -6.74 24.18 -0.70
N ARG A 159 -7.53 23.44 -1.49
CA ARG A 159 -8.75 23.99 -2.11
C ARG A 159 -9.82 24.35 -1.08
N ARG A 160 -9.99 23.53 -0.05
CA ARG A 160 -10.95 23.78 1.03
C ARG A 160 -10.56 25.02 1.83
N ASP A 161 -9.29 25.15 2.19
CA ASP A 161 -8.78 26.29 2.96
C ASP A 161 -8.90 27.60 2.14
N SER A 162 -8.61 27.55 0.84
CA SER A 162 -8.82 28.68 -0.07
C SER A 162 -10.30 29.10 -0.19
N THR A 163 -11.21 28.12 -0.32
CA THR A 163 -12.65 28.41 -0.39
C THR A 163 -13.18 29.01 0.90
N ARG A 164 -12.72 28.50 2.06
CA ARG A 164 -13.09 29.05 3.37
C ARG A 164 -12.61 30.49 3.53
N SER A 165 -11.37 30.78 3.12
CA SER A 165 -10.85 32.15 3.15
C SER A 165 -11.67 33.12 2.29
N MET A 166 -12.21 32.69 1.15
CA MET A 166 -13.09 33.53 0.33
C MET A 166 -14.43 33.79 1.03
N LEU A 167 -15.04 32.74 1.60
CA LEU A 167 -16.29 32.87 2.35
C LEU A 167 -16.14 33.78 3.58
N ASP A 168 -15.03 33.67 4.29
CA ASP A 168 -14.73 34.52 5.45
C ASP A 168 -14.56 36.00 5.00
N MET A 169 -13.95 36.24 3.83
CA MET A 169 -13.86 37.59 3.24
C MET A 169 -15.21 38.14 2.78
N GLU A 170 -16.07 37.33 2.17
CA GLU A 170 -17.42 37.72 1.77
C GLU A 170 -18.29 38.07 2.98
N GLN A 171 -18.23 37.27 4.04
CA GLN A 171 -18.94 37.54 5.30
C GLN A 171 -18.45 38.83 5.97
N ALA A 172 -17.13 39.08 5.96
CA ALA A 172 -16.57 40.33 6.48
C ALA A 172 -17.02 41.55 5.67
N ALA A 173 -17.13 41.43 4.34
CA ALA A 173 -17.62 42.49 3.47
C ALA A 173 -19.10 42.81 3.73
N GLN A 174 -19.96 41.79 3.81
CA GLN A 174 -21.38 41.94 4.12
C GLN A 174 -21.61 42.56 5.50
N PHE A 175 -20.83 42.15 6.50
CA PHE A 175 -20.90 42.74 7.84
C PHE A 175 -20.57 44.24 7.82
N LYS A 176 -19.54 44.64 7.07
CA LYS A 176 -19.14 46.04 6.94
C LYS A 176 -20.22 46.88 6.24
N GLU A 177 -20.87 46.35 5.21
CA GLU A 177 -21.97 47.02 4.52
C GLU A 177 -23.16 47.27 5.46
N HIS A 178 -23.58 46.25 6.22
CA HIS A 178 -24.66 46.39 7.20
C HIS A 178 -24.34 47.39 8.33
N TYR A 179 -23.08 47.45 8.76
CA TYR A 179 -22.65 48.37 9.82
C TYR A 179 -22.68 49.83 9.36
N VAL A 180 -22.26 50.11 8.12
CA VAL A 180 -22.31 51.48 7.56
C VAL A 180 -23.76 51.96 7.43
N VAL A 181 -24.67 51.12 6.97
CA VAL A 181 -26.10 51.49 6.83
C VAL A 181 -26.73 51.84 8.18
N THR A 182 -26.41 51.10 9.25
CA THR A 182 -26.95 51.38 10.59
C THR A 182 -26.40 52.66 11.23
N GLN A 183 -25.13 53.02 10.98
CA GLN A 183 -24.57 54.27 11.54
C GLN A 183 -25.00 55.55 10.79
N VAL A 184 -25.22 55.48 9.48
CA VAL A 184 -25.61 56.67 8.70
C VAL A 184 -27.10 57.01 8.90
N GLY A 185 -27.93 56.04 9.28
CA GLY A 185 -29.36 56.25 9.60
C GLY A 185 -29.64 56.85 10.98
N SER A 186 -28.64 56.94 11.86
CA SER A 186 -28.77 57.54 13.19
C SER A 186 -28.13 58.92 13.26
N THR A 187 -28.44 59.82 12.31
CA THR A 187 -28.24 61.25 12.53
C THR A 187 -29.21 61.70 13.62
N PRO A 188 -28.74 62.12 14.81
CA PRO A 188 -29.63 62.72 15.80
C PRO A 188 -30.22 63.98 15.17
N VAL A 189 -31.55 64.00 15.01
CA VAL A 189 -32.28 65.23 14.69
C VAL A 189 -32.15 66.11 15.93
N ALA A 190 -31.28 67.12 15.83
CA ALA A 190 -31.14 68.18 16.83
C ALA A 190 -32.38 69.07 16.86
#